data_AF-A0AAV7IPX2-F1
#
_entry.id   AF-A0AAV7IPX2-F1
#
_cell.length_a   1.000
_cell.length_b   1.000
_cell.length_c   1.000
_cell.angle_alpha   90.00
_cell.angle_beta   90.00
_cell.angle_gamma   90.00
#
_symmetry.space_group_name_H-M   'P 1'
#
loop_
_entity.id
_entity.type
_entity.pdbx_description
1 polymer ?
#
loop_
_entity_poly.entity_id
_entity_poly.type
_entity_poly.pdbx_seq_one_letter_code
_entity_poly.pdbx_strand_id
1 'polypeptide(L)'
;MNYLLNIIQKFPRSVSIFDSLKELLRRRLVECGWRDQVKIICKELIKEKGRDITYDSMLSTVTSRARTLVPDSVKKELLQKIKSQLMAQEEKLKI
;
A
#
# COMPACT_ATOMS: atom_id res chain seq x y z
N MET A 1 -18.34 -8.75 4.48
CA MET A 1 -17.22 -7.84 4.81
C MET A 1 -15.91 -8.58 5.13
N ASN A 2 -15.56 -9.63 4.38
CA ASN A 2 -14.38 -10.47 4.67
C ASN A 2 -13.40 -10.65 3.48
N TYR A 3 -13.65 -10.02 2.33
CA TYR A 3 -12.84 -10.26 1.12
C TYR A 3 -11.54 -9.42 1.08
N LEU A 4 -11.50 -8.24 1.71
CA LEU A 4 -10.30 -7.40 1.74
C LEU A 4 -9.26 -7.84 2.79
N LEU A 5 -9.67 -8.56 3.83
CA LEU A 5 -8.77 -9.19 4.80
C LEU A 5 -8.06 -10.42 4.22
N ASN A 6 -8.70 -11.11 3.27
CA ASN A 6 -8.20 -12.38 2.74
C ASN A 6 -7.06 -12.22 1.71
N ILE A 7 -6.94 -11.04 1.07
CA ILE A 7 -5.82 -10.74 0.16
C ILE A 7 -4.56 -10.36 0.94
N ILE A 8 -4.70 -9.77 2.13
CA ILE A 8 -3.57 -9.40 3.00
C ILE A 8 -3.04 -10.62 3.80
N GLN A 9 -3.88 -11.63 4.05
CA GLN A 9 -3.49 -12.83 4.81
C GLN A 9 -2.82 -13.95 4.00
N LYS A 10 -2.75 -13.86 2.66
CA LYS A 10 -2.30 -14.98 1.80
C LYS A 10 -0.82 -14.96 1.40
N PHE A 11 0.05 -14.25 2.11
CA PHE A 11 1.50 -14.33 1.90
C PHE A 11 2.21 -14.93 3.11
N PRO A 12 3.00 -16.00 2.92
CA PRO A 12 3.61 -16.76 4.01
C PRO A 12 4.63 -15.93 4.79
N ARG A 13 4.66 -16.19 6.10
CA ARG A 13 5.59 -15.64 7.09
C ARG A 13 7.03 -16.04 6.74
N SER A 14 7.81 -15.12 6.18
CA SER A 14 9.27 -15.08 6.32
C SER A 14 9.63 -13.69 6.84
N VAL A 15 9.60 -13.58 8.16
CA VAL A 15 9.57 -12.35 8.95
C VAL A 15 10.94 -11.68 8.96
N SER A 16 10.97 -10.40 8.60
CA SER A 16 11.60 -9.33 9.41
C SER A 16 11.61 -8.00 8.63
N ILE A 17 12.21 -7.98 7.43
CA ILE A 17 12.39 -6.72 6.68
C ILE A 17 11.13 -6.31 5.93
N PHE A 18 10.57 -7.22 5.12
CA PHE A 18 9.42 -6.90 4.28
C PHE A 18 8.18 -6.53 5.10
N ASP A 19 7.99 -7.19 6.25
CA ASP A 19 6.89 -6.88 7.15
C ASP A 19 7.07 -5.52 7.82
N SER A 20 8.30 -5.15 8.21
CA SER A 20 8.59 -3.81 8.75
C SER A 20 8.35 -2.71 7.71
N LEU A 21 8.70 -2.95 6.44
CA LEU A 21 8.50 -2.01 5.34
C LEU A 21 7.01 -1.87 4.99
N LYS A 22 6.27 -2.98 4.98
CA LYS A 22 4.81 -2.96 4.80
C LYS A 22 4.12 -2.17 5.90
N GLU A 23 4.52 -2.40 7.15
CA GLU A 23 3.94 -1.70 8.30
C GLU A 23 4.25 -0.20 8.25
N LEU A 24 5.51 0.17 7.92
CA LEU A 24 5.90 1.57 7.72
C LEU A 24 5.07 2.22 6.61
N LEU A 25 4.94 1.56 5.45
CA LEU A 25 4.10 2.03 4.35
C LEU A 25 2.64 2.19 4.80
N ARG A 26 2.05 1.21 5.49
CA ARG A 26 0.67 1.32 5.98
C ARG A 26 0.48 2.52 6.90
N ARG A 27 1.40 2.75 7.84
CA ARG A 27 1.35 3.91 8.75
C ARG A 27 1.41 5.21 7.97
N ARG A 28 2.40 5.37 7.08
CA ARG A 28 2.56 6.59 6.28
C ARG A 28 1.36 6.87 5.38
N LEU A 29 0.76 5.85 4.77
CA LEU A 29 -0.45 6.00 3.97
C LEU A 29 -1.68 6.41 4.80
N VAL A 30 -1.73 6.06 6.08
CA VAL A 30 -2.80 6.55 6.98
C VAL A 30 -2.51 7.99 7.40
N GLU A 31 -1.28 8.28 7.81
CA GLU A 31 -0.88 9.62 8.28
C GLU A 31 -0.98 10.69 7.20
N CYS A 32 -0.65 10.37 5.95
CA CYS A 32 -0.80 11.33 4.83
C CYS A 32 -2.24 11.41 4.29
N GLY A 33 -3.20 10.72 4.91
CA GLY A 33 -4.60 10.74 4.52
C GLY A 33 -4.94 9.94 3.26
N TRP A 34 -3.97 9.21 2.67
CA TRP A 34 -4.18 8.43 1.45
C TRP A 34 -5.34 7.43 1.60
N ARG A 35 -5.45 6.78 2.76
CA ARG A 35 -6.55 5.83 3.02
C ARG A 35 -7.92 6.49 2.89
N ASP A 36 -8.07 7.72 3.34
CA ASP A 36 -9.34 8.43 3.29
C ASP A 36 -9.62 8.99 1.89
N GLN A 37 -8.60 9.45 1.17
CA GLN A 37 -8.71 9.81 -0.24
C GLN A 37 -9.17 8.62 -1.10
N VAL A 38 -8.64 7.42 -0.87
CA VAL A 38 -9.08 6.21 -1.58
C VAL A 38 -10.54 5.88 -1.29
N LYS A 39 -11.01 6.06 -0.05
CA LYS A 39 -12.43 5.89 0.29
C LYS A 39 -13.31 6.90 -0.45
N ILE A 40 -12.85 8.15 -0.57
CA ILE A 40 -13.56 9.20 -1.31
C ILE A 40 -13.70 8.79 -2.79
N ILE A 41 -12.60 8.37 -3.43
CA ILE A 41 -12.62 7.89 -4.82
C ILE A 41 -13.61 6.72 -5.00
N CYS A 42 -13.65 5.76 -4.07
CA CYS A 42 -14.63 4.68 -4.14
C CYS A 42 -16.07 5.20 -4.09
N LYS A 43 -16.37 6.14 -3.18
CA LYS A 43 -17.71 6.74 -3.06
C LYS A 43 -18.09 7.53 -4.31
N GLU A 44 -17.16 8.27 -4.88
CA GLU A 44 -17.35 9.03 -6.12
C GLU A 44 -17.65 8.09 -7.30
N LEU A 45 -16.89 7.02 -7.46
CA LEU A 45 -17.13 6.04 -8.54
C LEU A 45 -18.49 5.36 -8.42
N ILE A 46 -18.92 5.04 -7.19
CA ILE A 46 -20.26 4.49 -6.94
C ILE A 46 -21.34 5.53 -7.26
N LYS A 47 -21.12 6.81 -6.94
CA LYS A 47 -22.06 7.90 -7.23
C LYS A 47 -22.15 8.20 -8.73
N GLU A 48 -21.02 8.17 -9.45
CA GLU A 48 -20.94 8.45 -10.88
C GLU A 48 -21.50 7.31 -11.74
N LYS A 49 -21.13 6.06 -11.43
CA LYS A 49 -21.48 4.90 -12.26
C LYS A 49 -22.69 4.11 -11.75
N GLY A 50 -23.15 4.37 -10.53
CA GLY A 50 -24.35 3.76 -9.98
C GLY A 50 -24.35 2.24 -10.02
N ARG A 51 -25.40 1.64 -10.61
CA ARG A 51 -25.59 0.18 -10.70
C ARG A 51 -24.79 -0.48 -11.83
N ASP A 52 -24.22 0.29 -12.75
CA ASP A 52 -23.53 -0.24 -13.93
C ASP A 52 -22.05 -0.60 -13.68
N ILE A 53 -21.56 -0.37 -12.46
CA ILE A 53 -20.17 -0.68 -12.09
C ILE A 53 -20.03 -2.08 -11.50
N THR A 54 -19.17 -2.90 -12.11
CA THR A 54 -18.76 -4.18 -11.53
C THR A 54 -17.66 -3.98 -10.49
N TYR A 55 -17.56 -4.89 -9.52
CA TYR A 55 -16.51 -4.86 -8.50
C TYR A 55 -15.10 -4.80 -9.12
N ASP A 56 -14.83 -5.61 -10.14
CA ASP A 56 -13.51 -5.67 -10.78
C ASP A 56 -13.16 -4.38 -11.53
N SER A 57 -14.15 -3.79 -12.22
CA SER A 57 -14.00 -2.48 -12.89
C SER A 57 -13.73 -1.36 -11.88
N MET A 58 -14.46 -1.37 -10.76
CA MET A 58 -14.23 -0.45 -9.65
C MET A 58 -12.85 -0.64 -9.05
N LEU A 59 -12.46 -1.88 -8.75
CA LEU A 59 -11.17 -2.20 -8.12
C LEU A 59 -10.01 -1.78 -9.02
N SER A 60 -10.08 -2.04 -10.32
CA SER A 60 -9.08 -1.62 -11.30
C SER A 60 -8.93 -0.09 -11.32
N THR A 61 -10.05 0.62 -11.41
CA THR A 61 -10.08 2.09 -11.45
C THR A 61 -9.55 2.70 -10.15
N VAL A 62 -10.02 2.23 -9.00
CA VAL A 62 -9.58 2.67 -7.68
C VAL A 62 -8.10 2.39 -7.50
N THR A 63 -7.62 1.19 -7.83
CA THR A 63 -6.20 0.81 -7.67
C THR A 63 -5.30 1.71 -8.50
N SER A 64 -5.69 2.00 -9.75
CA SER A 64 -4.94 2.91 -10.62
C SER A 64 -4.85 4.32 -10.02
N ARG A 65 -5.97 4.93 -9.64
CA ARG A 65 -6.01 6.26 -9.00
C ARG A 65 -5.29 6.27 -7.64
N ALA A 66 -5.43 5.22 -6.86
CA ALA A 66 -4.81 5.13 -5.55
C ALA A 66 -3.28 5.11 -5.66
N ARG A 67 -2.70 4.44 -6.68
CA ARG A 67 -1.24 4.44 -6.90
C ARG A 67 -0.68 5.83 -7.20
N THR A 68 -1.43 6.67 -7.92
CA THR A 68 -0.99 8.04 -8.25
C THR A 68 -1.03 8.96 -7.04
N LEU A 69 -1.90 8.68 -6.06
CA LEU A 69 -2.02 9.46 -4.83
C LEU A 69 -0.91 9.20 -3.80
N VAL A 70 -0.08 8.18 -3.98
CA VAL A 70 1.02 7.92 -3.04
C VAL A 70 2.06 9.03 -3.16
N PRO A 71 2.30 9.84 -2.09
CA PRO A 71 3.23 10.95 -2.16
C PRO A 71 4.67 10.49 -2.39
N ASP A 72 5.45 11.29 -3.12
CA ASP A 72 6.85 10.97 -3.38
C ASP A 72 7.71 10.98 -2.12
N SER A 73 7.32 11.74 -1.09
CA SER A 73 7.95 11.69 0.23
C SER A 73 7.89 10.28 0.84
N VAL A 74 6.73 9.62 0.77
CA VAL A 74 6.53 8.24 1.27
C VAL A 74 7.36 7.25 0.46
N LYS A 75 7.41 7.40 -0.87
CA LYS A 75 8.24 6.55 -1.75
C LYS A 75 9.73 6.70 -1.42
N LYS A 76 10.20 7.93 -1.24
CA LYS A 76 11.59 8.24 -0.88
C LYS A 76 11.95 7.65 0.49
N GLU A 77 11.09 7.81 1.50
CA GLU A 77 11.32 7.26 2.84
C GLU A 77 11.46 5.74 2.80
N LEU A 78 10.57 5.04 2.08
CA LEU A 78 10.65 3.59 1.92
C LEU A 78 11.93 3.15 1.21
N LEU A 79 12.30 3.85 0.13
CA LEU A 79 13.54 3.57 -0.59
C LEU A 79 14.77 3.75 0.30
N GLN A 80 14.80 4.81 1.11
CA GLN A 80 15.87 5.04 2.07
C GLN A 80 15.93 3.92 3.10
N LYS A 81 14.78 3.49 3.64
CA LYS A 81 14.74 2.39 4.62
C LYS A 81 15.26 1.07 4.03
N ILE A 82 14.91 0.76 2.79
CA ILE A 82 15.43 -0.41 2.06
C ILE A 82 16.96 -0.30 1.92
N LYS A 83 17.47 0.84 1.44
CA LYS A 83 18.92 1.07 1.30
C LYS A 83 19.66 0.89 2.62
N SER A 84 19.16 1.49 3.70
CA SER A 84 19.76 1.35 5.03
C SER A 84 19.76 -0.10 5.52
N GLN A 85 18.70 -0.87 5.25
CA GLN A 85 18.64 -2.29 5.63
C GLN A 85 19.61 -3.15 4.81
N LEU A 86 19.76 -2.89 3.51
CA LEU A 86 20.71 -3.60 2.65
C LEU A 86 22.17 -3.31 3.05
N MET A 87 22.52 -2.04 3.31
CA MET A 87 23.86 -1.66 3.76
C MET A 87 24.20 -2.33 5.11
N ALA A 88 23.26 -2.30 6.06
CA ALA A 88 23.45 -2.96 7.36
C ALA A 88 23.59 -4.49 7.27
N GLN A 89 23.03 -5.11 6.23
CA GLN A 89 23.20 -6.55 5.98
C GLN A 89 24.58 -6.85 5.35
N GLU A 90 25.05 -5.99 4.45
CA GLU A 90 26.36 -6.12 3.80
C GLU A 90 27.52 -6.02 4.81
N GLU A 91 27.42 -5.10 5.79
CA GLU A 91 28.43 -4.97 6.86
C GLU A 91 28.52 -6.20 7.74
N LYS A 92 27.39 -6.86 8.03
CA LYS A 92 27.35 -8.10 8.84
C LYS A 92 27.94 -9.32 8.14
N LEU A 93 28.01 -9.31 6.82
CA LEU A 93 28.58 -10.40 6.02
C LEU A 93 30.10 -10.26 5.81
N LYS A 94 30.67 -9.09 6.15
CA LYS A 94 32.11 -8.80 6.07
C LYS A 94 32.85 -9.08 7.37
N ILE A 95 32.15 -9.58 8.39
CA ILE A 95 32.65 -9.99 9.71
C ILE A 95 32.55 -11.52 9.79
#